data_AF-A0A626YML4-F1
#
_entry.id   AF-A0A626YML4-F1
#
_cell.length_a   1.000
_cell.length_b   1.000
_cell.length_c   1.000
_cell.angle_alpha   90.00
_cell.angle_beta   90.00
_cell.angle_gamma   90.00
#
_symmetry.space_group_name_H-M   'P 1'
#
loop_
_entity.id
_entity.type
_entity.pdbx_description
1 polymer ?
#
loop_
_entity_poly.entity_id
_entity_poly.type
_entity_poly.pdbx_seq_one_letter_code
_entity_poly.pdbx_strand_id
1 'polypeptide(L)' 'MYKVKVTYILPEADQVRVAVCAVKEDGSQIFQMEIQSPNEKGKSLDAYEQAAIEQYTAIVSDIAASVQPAPDATEASAKK' A
#
# COMPACT_ATOMS: atom_id res chain seq x y z
N MET A 1 -12.04 9.53 0.96
CA MET A 1 -11.00 8.88 0.13
C MET A 1 -9.68 8.81 0.91
N TYR A 2 -8.80 7.85 0.64
CA TYR A 2 -7.43 7.86 1.20
C TYR A 2 -6.42 8.27 0.13
N LYS A 3 -5.31 8.88 0.55
CA LYS A 3 -4.17 9.23 -0.32
C LYS A 3 -2.95 8.43 0.11
N VAL A 4 -2.19 7.93 -0.84
CA VAL A 4 -0.88 7.32 -0.57
C VAL A 4 0.18 8.41 -0.59
N LYS A 5 1.08 8.42 0.40
CA LYS A 5 2.19 9.36 0.51
C LYS A 5 3.46 8.62 0.87
N VAL A 6 4.57 9.02 0.26
CA VAL A 6 5.91 8.61 0.71
C VAL A 6 6.36 9.57 1.80
N THR A 7 6.85 9.00 2.90
CA THR A 7 7.24 9.71 4.12
C THR A 7 8.74 9.97 4.12
N TYR A 8 9.54 9.00 3.69
CA TYR A 8 10.96 9.18 3.44
C TYR A 8 11.48 8.13 2.46
N ILE A 9 12.62 8.47 1.84
CA ILE A 9 13.45 7.56 1.06
C ILE A 9 14.85 7.64 1.65
N LEU A 10 15.36 6.52 2.14
CA LEU A 10 16.67 6.42 2.78
C LEU A 10 17.55 5.45 1.96
N PRO A 11 18.46 5.98 1.12
CA PRO A 11 19.41 5.15 0.41
C PRO A 11 20.58 4.77 1.34
N GLU A 12 20.71 3.48 1.62
CA GLU A 12 21.85 2.86 2.30
C GLU A 12 22.81 2.23 1.28
N ALA A 13 23.93 1.70 1.77
CA ALA A 13 24.99 1.16 0.91
C ALA A 13 24.49 0.08 -0.06
N ASP A 14 23.67 -0.86 0.41
CA ASP A 14 23.20 -2.01 -0.37
C ASP A 14 21.69 -1.96 -0.68
N GLN A 15 20.94 -1.13 0.02
CA GLN A 15 19.48 -1.08 -0.07
C GLN A 15 18.94 0.35 0.00
N VAL A 16 17.76 0.55 -0.55
CA VAL A 16 16.97 1.78 -0.42
C VAL A 16 15.71 1.43 0.36
N ARG A 17 15.48 2.12 1.47
CA ARG A 17 14.22 2.01 2.23
C ARG A 17 13.29 3.13 1.85
N VAL A 18 12.05 2.79 1.55
CA VAL A 18 10.99 3.75 1.24
C VAL A 18 9.86 3.53 2.23
N ALA A 19 9.55 4.54 3.05
CA ALA A 19 8.39 4.49 3.93
C ALA A 19 7.18 5.08 3.21
N VAL A 20 6.12 4.28 3.05
CA VAL A 20 4.87 4.66 2.39
C VAL A 20 3.74 4.56 3.38
N CYS A 21 2.82 5.52 3.36
CA CYS A 21 1.62 5.49 4.20
C CYS A 21 0.35 5.89 3.45
N ALA A 22 -0.78 5.32 3.87
CA ALA A 22 -2.10 5.83 3.51
C ALA A 22 -2.56 6.83 4.56
N VAL A 23 -2.99 8.00 4.10
CA VAL A 23 -3.56 9.07 4.92
C VAL A 23 -5.01 9.33 4.53
N LYS A 24 -5.85 9.63 5.52
CA LYS A 24 -7.22 10.14 5.29
C LYS A 24 -7.16 11.61 4.83
N GLU A 25 -8.31 12.13 4.37
CA GLU A 25 -8.45 13.54 4.01
C GLU A 25 -8.14 14.51 5.17
N ASP A 26 -8.42 14.08 6.39
CA ASP A 26 -8.11 14.79 7.64
C ASP A 26 -6.60 14.76 8.00
N GLY A 27 -5.77 14.08 7.20
CA GLY A 27 -4.32 13.96 7.44
C GLY A 27 -3.93 12.84 8.41
N SER A 28 -4.90 12.23 9.08
CA SER A 28 -4.69 11.06 9.93
C SER A 28 -4.09 9.88 9.14
N GLN A 29 -2.98 9.32 9.63
CA GLN A 29 -2.36 8.12 9.06
C GLN A 29 -3.19 6.87 9.40
N ILE A 30 -3.42 6.02 8.41
CA ILE A 30 -4.21 4.78 8.53
C ILE A 30 -3.27 3.60 8.69
N PHE A 31 -2.30 3.50 7.79
CA PHE A 31 -1.39 2.37 7.70
C PHE A 31 -0.09 2.86 7.08
N GLN A 32 1.04 2.45 7.65
CA GLN A 32 2.38 2.75 7.17
C GLN A 32 3.15 1.46 7.00
N MET A 33 3.96 1.38 5.95
CA MET A 33 4.85 0.27 5.70
C MET A 33 6.17 0.77 5.13
N GLU A 34 7.25 0.08 5.48
CA GLU A 34 8.57 0.29 4.89
C GLU A 34 8.82 -0.78 3.84
N ILE A 35 9.14 -0.33 2.63
CA ILE A 35 9.51 -1.19 1.51
C ILE A 35 11.01 -1.06 1.30
N GLN A 36 11.70 -2.17 1.35
CA GLN A 36 13.14 -2.25 1.14
C GLN A 36 13.40 -2.78 -0.25
N SER A 37 14.32 -2.17 -0.98
CA SER A 37 14.71 -2.58 -2.33
C SER A 37 16.23 -2.52 -2.46
N PRO A 38 16.83 -3.38 -3.28
CA PRO A 38 18.27 -3.32 -3.53
C PRO A 38 18.67 -1.96 -4.12
N ASN A 39 19.80 -1.42 -3.68
CA ASN A 39 20.33 -0.15 -4.18
C ASN A 39 21.04 -0.38 -5.53
N GLU A 40 20.29 -0.19 -6.60
CA GLU A 40 20.78 -0.26 -7.97
C GLU A 40 21.47 1.05 -8.38
N LYS A 41 22.73 0.91 -8.81
CA LYS A 41 23.54 2.02 -9.28
C LYS A 41 22.90 2.68 -10.51
N GLY A 42 22.63 3.98 -10.42
CA GLY A 42 22.05 4.78 -11.50
C GLY A 42 20.51 4.81 -11.51
N LYS A 43 19.85 4.15 -10.57
CA LYS A 43 18.39 4.25 -10.39
C LYS A 43 18.03 5.51 -9.59
N SER A 44 17.07 6.27 -10.09
CA SER A 44 16.62 7.51 -9.46
C SER A 44 15.78 7.23 -8.21
N LEU A 45 15.83 8.12 -7.21
CA LEU A 45 14.97 8.06 -6.02
C LEU A 45 13.47 8.04 -6.37
N ASP A 46 13.08 8.76 -7.41
CA ASP A 46 11.71 8.76 -7.95
C ASP A 46 11.26 7.36 -8.40
N ALA A 47 12.16 6.57 -9.00
CA ALA A 47 11.84 5.21 -9.41
C ALA A 47 11.64 4.28 -8.20
N TYR A 48 12.36 4.50 -7.10
CA TYR A 48 12.11 3.79 -5.84
C TYR A 48 10.80 4.25 -5.19
N GLU A 49 10.48 5.54 -5.29
CA GLU A 49 9.22 6.10 -4.81
C GLU A 49 8.02 5.44 -5.51
N GLN A 50 8.01 5.45 -6.85
CA GLN A 50 6.94 4.86 -7.65
C GLN A 50 6.80 3.36 -7.38
N ALA A 51 7.92 2.62 -7.41
CA ALA A 51 7.91 1.18 -7.15
C ALA A 51 7.38 0.84 -5.73
N ALA A 52 7.69 1.67 -4.73
CA ALA A 52 7.16 1.50 -3.39
C ALA A 52 5.67 1.84 -3.30
N ILE A 53 5.20 2.89 -3.98
CA ILE A 53 3.76 3.22 -4.05
C ILE A 53 2.98 2.10 -4.73
N GLU A 54 3.49 1.53 -5.82
CA GLU A 54 2.86 0.42 -6.54
C GLU A 54 2.78 -0.83 -5.66
N GLN A 55 3.89 -1.22 -5.02
CA GLN A 55 3.90 -2.35 -4.08
C GLN A 55 2.96 -2.13 -2.89
N TYR A 56 2.99 -0.94 -2.29
CA TYR A 56 2.08 -0.58 -1.20
C TYR A 56 0.63 -0.70 -1.63
N THR A 57 0.29 -0.18 -2.81
CA THR A 57 -1.08 -0.21 -3.35
C THR A 57 -1.52 -1.64 -3.64
N ALA A 58 -0.65 -2.47 -4.21
CA ALA A 58 -0.93 -3.88 -4.45
C ALA A 58 -1.22 -4.64 -3.13
N ILE A 59 -0.39 -4.43 -2.11
CA ILE A 59 -0.56 -5.07 -0.79
C ILE A 59 -1.87 -4.63 -0.13
N VAL A 60 -2.17 -3.32 -0.11
CA VAL A 60 -3.42 -2.82 0.46
C VAL A 60 -4.64 -3.32 -0.32
N SER A 61 -4.53 -3.43 -1.65
CA SER A 61 -5.62 -3.96 -2.49
C SER A 61 -5.86 -5.45 -2.24
N ASP A 62 -4.79 -6.23 -2.10
CA ASP A 62 -4.85 -7.67 -1.79
C ASP A 62 -5.44 -7.93 -0.39
N ILE A 63 -5.02 -7.14 0.60
CA ILE A 63 -5.63 -7.17 1.93
C ILE A 63 -7.12 -6.83 1.82
N ALA A 64 -7.48 -5.72 1.16
CA ALA A 64 -8.87 -5.30 1.01
C ALA A 64 -9.74 -6.36 0.31
N ALA A 65 -9.21 -7.04 -0.71
CA ALA A 65 -9.87 -8.16 -1.37
C ALA A 65 -10.05 -9.37 -0.41
N SER A 66 -9.04 -9.65 0.43
CA SER A 66 -9.07 -10.74 1.40
C SER A 66 -10.02 -10.49 2.58
N VAL A 67 -10.30 -9.24 2.94
CA VAL A 67 -11.26 -8.89 4.01
C VAL A 67 -12.68 -8.68 3.51
N GLN A 68 -12.96 -8.86 2.21
CA GLN A 68 -14.33 -8.80 1.73
C GLN A 68 -15.15 -9.90 2.45
N PRO A 69 -16.23 -9.54 3.17
CA PRO A 69 -17.14 -10.57 3.67
C PRO A 69 -17.61 -11.37 2.46
N ALA A 70 -17.62 -12.71 2.59
CA ALA A 70 -18.24 -13.56 1.58
C ALA A 70 -19.62 -12.95 1.26
N PRO A 71 -19.98 -12.76 -0.03
CA PRO A 71 -21.28 -12.22 -0.36
C PRO A 71 -22.31 -13.07 0.37
N ASP A 72 -23.09 -12.41 1.22
CA ASP A 72 -24.16 -13.03 1.99
C ASP A 72 -25.02 -13.79 0.98
N ALA A 73 -24.90 -15.12 0.98
CA ALA A 73 -25.80 -16.00 0.27
C ALA A 73 -27.13 -15.94 1.03
N THR A 74 -27.81 -14.79 0.96
CA THR A 74 -29.22 -14.70 1.29
C THR A 74 -29.95 -15.47 0.19
N GLU A 75 -30.03 -16.78 0.39
CA GLU A 75 -30.95 -17.68 -0.28
C GLU A 75 -32.33 -17.02 -0.25
N ALA A 76 -32.77 -16.60 -1.43
CA ALA A 76 -34.14 -16.23 -1.68
C ALA A 76 -35.02 -17.46 -1.40
N SER A 77 -35.65 -17.52 -0.24
CA SER A 77 -36.79 -18.42 0.04
C SER A 77 -37.64 -17.89 1.19
N ALA A 78 -38.18 -16.69 1.03
CA ALA A 78 -39.38 -16.30 1.76
C ALA A 78 -40.61 -16.89 1.03
N LYS A 79 -40.89 -18.16 1.31
CA LYS A 79 -42.16 -18.82 1.04
C LYS A 79 -43.01 -18.71 2.31
N LYS A 80 -44.01 -17.82 2.34
CA LYS A 80 -45.37 -18.13 2.84
C LYS A 80 -46.32 -16.96 2.62
#